data_AF-A0A0J7NR89-F1
#
_entry.id   AF-A0A0J7NR89-F1
#
_cell.length_a   1.000
_cell.length_b   1.000
_cell.length_c   1.000
_cell.angle_alpha   90.00
_cell.angle_beta   90.00
_cell.angle_gamma   90.00
#
_symmetry.space_group_name_H-M   'P 1'
#
loop_
_entity.id
_entity.type
_entity.pdbx_description
1 polymer ?
#
loop_
_entity_poly.entity_id
_entity_poly.type
_entity_poly.pdbx_seq_one_letter_code
_entity_poly.pdbx_strand_id
1 'polypeptide(L)'
;MVTYDCGCKDVVITEGIFGEIYADSLGDKIRRYDSKEYYETELSSYIDDVPKEPQLIPVKSYTMINKNRIEITVISWGATIVSLKYPDKFGRIADVVLGFDDLKSYTNPKINPFIGCVLGRCANRIRNGCIVIKGKTYQLTRNDLGKHHLHGGTKGFGRRLWDSHIDGCSVVMTYLSEDGEEGYPGAVLSTVRFKLTPDDRLEIGIRATTTESTIVNISHGSLFNLAGHDAGEKELMKHKISLNCDRWTFADYTDPIPTGGIRGVGGTVMDLRIPKFLESCIEKVSPIFAYRVAQINMI
;
A
#
# COMPACT_ATOMS: atom_id res chain seq x y z
N MET A 1 -18.19 8.32 -15.91
CA MET A 1 -18.55 7.86 -14.57
C MET A 1 -19.57 6.75 -14.74
N VAL A 2 -19.19 5.51 -14.40
CA VAL A 2 -20.09 4.35 -14.48
C VAL A 2 -20.43 3.94 -13.06
N THR A 3 -21.72 3.89 -12.74
CA THR A 3 -22.22 3.49 -11.43
C THR A 3 -22.70 2.05 -11.51
N TYR A 4 -22.25 1.20 -10.60
CA TYR A 4 -22.62 -0.21 -10.55
C TYR A 4 -23.58 -0.45 -9.38
N ASP A 5 -24.78 -0.94 -9.67
CA ASP A 5 -25.72 -1.43 -8.65
C ASP A 5 -25.32 -2.87 -8.27
N CYS A 6 -24.42 -3.01 -7.29
CA CYS A 6 -23.83 -4.31 -6.94
C CYS A 6 -24.77 -5.27 -6.19
N GLY A 7 -26.08 -5.01 -6.13
CA GLY A 7 -27.03 -5.79 -5.31
C GLY A 7 -26.75 -5.73 -3.80
N CYS A 8 -25.88 -4.80 -3.44
CA CYS A 8 -25.30 -4.56 -2.15
C CYS A 8 -26.17 -3.50 -1.48
N LYS A 9 -27.15 -3.95 -0.69
CA LYS A 9 -28.01 -3.01 0.06
C LYS A 9 -27.11 -2.03 0.79
N ASP A 10 -27.24 -0.75 0.45
CA ASP A 10 -26.64 0.41 1.13
C ASP A 10 -25.18 0.77 0.80
N VAL A 11 -24.57 0.28 -0.30
CA VAL A 11 -23.25 0.74 -0.78
C VAL A 11 -23.27 1.02 -2.28
N VAL A 12 -22.78 2.18 -2.70
CA VAL A 12 -22.64 2.58 -4.11
C VAL A 12 -21.17 2.58 -4.49
N ILE A 13 -20.82 2.00 -5.64
CA ILE A 13 -19.46 2.02 -6.20
C ILE A 13 -19.47 2.74 -7.54
N THR A 14 -18.59 3.75 -7.64
CA THR A 14 -18.44 4.59 -8.83
C THR A 14 -17.03 4.44 -9.40
N GLU A 15 -16.92 4.02 -10.65
CA GLU A 15 -15.64 3.98 -11.38
C GLU A 15 -15.37 5.30 -12.11
N GLY A 16 -14.12 5.77 -12.01
CA GLY A 16 -13.59 6.96 -12.66
C GLY A 16 -12.13 6.80 -13.09
N ILE A 17 -11.52 7.91 -13.50
CA ILE A 17 -10.11 7.99 -13.88
C ILE A 17 -9.47 9.04 -12.97
N PHE A 18 -8.37 8.65 -12.30
CA PHE A 18 -7.60 9.54 -11.42
C PHE A 18 -6.53 10.32 -12.19
N GLY A 19 -6.01 9.74 -13.26
CA GLY A 19 -5.00 10.34 -14.13
C GLY A 19 -4.46 9.31 -15.12
N GLU A 20 -3.38 9.65 -15.82
CA GLU A 20 -2.79 8.81 -16.85
C GLU A 20 -1.27 8.71 -16.64
N ILE A 21 -0.69 7.57 -17.02
CA ILE A 21 0.76 7.33 -17.04
C ILE A 21 1.20 6.84 -18.41
N TYR A 22 2.46 7.10 -18.78
CA TYR A 22 3.01 6.61 -20.04
C TYR A 22 3.46 5.15 -19.92
N ALA A 23 3.11 4.33 -20.90
CA ALA A 23 3.48 2.91 -20.95
C ALA A 23 5.00 2.66 -20.79
N ASP A 24 5.87 3.51 -21.36
CA ASP A 24 7.32 3.34 -21.28
C ASP A 24 7.91 3.62 -19.88
N SER A 25 7.15 4.29 -19.01
CA SER A 25 7.52 4.43 -17.59
C SER A 25 7.28 3.15 -16.78
N LEU A 26 6.46 2.23 -17.31
CA LEU A 26 6.34 0.86 -16.84
C LEU A 26 7.33 -0.01 -17.59
N GLY A 27 8.48 -0.29 -16.99
CA GLY A 27 9.37 -1.35 -17.47
C GLY A 27 8.76 -2.77 -17.46
N ASP A 28 7.43 -2.91 -17.34
CA ASP A 28 6.71 -4.18 -17.32
C ASP A 28 5.72 -4.19 -18.49
N LYS A 29 5.95 -5.09 -19.44
CA LYS A 29 5.01 -5.36 -20.52
C LYS A 29 3.70 -5.84 -19.89
N ILE A 30 2.68 -4.98 -19.86
CA ILE A 30 1.31 -5.40 -19.53
C ILE A 30 0.85 -6.35 -20.65
N ARG A 31 1.09 -7.65 -20.47
CA ARG A 31 0.44 -8.68 -21.29
C ARG A 31 -0.94 -8.91 -20.68
N ARG A 32 -1.95 -8.30 -21.31
CA ARG A 32 -3.35 -8.67 -21.10
C ARG A 32 -3.50 -10.16 -21.39
N TYR A 33 -3.87 -10.94 -20.38
CA TYR A 33 -4.25 -12.33 -20.56
C TYR A 33 -5.72 -12.34 -21.04
N ASP A 34 -5.92 -12.05 -22.32
CA ASP A 34 -7.20 -12.32 -22.96
C ASP A 34 -7.15 -13.74 -23.52
N SER A 35 -8.05 -14.59 -23.05
CA SER A 35 -8.12 -15.99 -23.42
C SER A 35 -8.59 -16.13 -24.87
N LYS A 36 -7.69 -16.48 -25.79
CA LYS A 36 -8.01 -17.23 -27.02
C LYS A 36 -6.74 -17.81 -27.66
N GLU A 37 -6.76 -19.13 -27.84
CA GLU A 37 -5.75 -19.98 -28.48
C GLU A 37 -5.64 -19.78 -30.00
N TYR A 38 -4.43 -20.06 -30.54
CA TYR A 38 -4.04 -20.40 -31.93
C TYR A 38 -4.17 -19.30 -33.03
N TYR A 39 -3.19 -19.01 -33.92
CA TYR A 39 -2.12 -19.80 -34.55
C TYR A 39 -0.78 -19.05 -34.62
N GLU A 40 0.34 -19.77 -34.45
CA GLU A 40 1.61 -19.42 -35.07
C GLU A 40 1.52 -19.66 -36.58
N THR A 41 1.72 -18.61 -37.39
CA THR A 41 2.21 -18.76 -38.75
C THR A 41 3.03 -17.52 -39.09
N GLU A 42 4.31 -17.76 -39.36
CA GLU A 42 5.24 -17.03 -40.22
C GLU A 42 4.76 -15.67 -40.75
N LEU A 43 5.12 -14.59 -40.08
CA LEU A 43 5.39 -13.31 -40.74
C LEU A 43 6.52 -12.59 -39.99
N SER A 44 7.66 -13.26 -39.86
CA SER A 44 8.93 -12.63 -39.50
C SER A 44 9.54 -11.99 -40.74
N SER A 45 9.24 -10.72 -40.95
CA SER A 45 10.05 -9.69 -41.62
C SER A 45 9.09 -8.62 -42.12
N TYR A 46 9.41 -7.35 -41.86
CA TYR A 46 8.64 -6.16 -42.23
C TYR A 46 7.44 -5.80 -41.32
N ILE A 47 7.74 -5.33 -40.11
CA ILE A 47 7.23 -4.00 -39.72
C ILE A 47 8.41 -3.26 -39.09
N ASP A 48 8.84 -2.24 -39.81
CA ASP A 48 9.86 -1.27 -39.47
C ASP A 48 9.59 -0.57 -38.13
N ASP A 49 10.70 -0.05 -37.62
CA ASP A 49 10.95 0.93 -36.57
C ASP A 49 10.00 2.14 -36.57
N VAL A 50 8.69 1.93 -36.35
CA VAL A 50 7.76 3.01 -35.99
C VAL A 50 7.99 3.31 -34.52
N PRO A 51 8.42 4.53 -34.13
CA PRO A 51 8.39 4.94 -32.75
C PRO A 51 6.93 4.83 -32.30
N LYS A 52 6.61 3.82 -31.47
CA LYS A 52 5.29 3.74 -30.87
C LYS A 52 5.12 5.02 -30.07
N GLU A 53 4.18 5.87 -30.47
CA GLU A 53 3.80 6.99 -29.64
C GLU A 53 3.51 6.48 -28.23
N PRO A 54 4.04 7.14 -27.20
CA PRO A 54 3.98 6.62 -25.85
C PRO A 54 2.51 6.50 -25.45
N GLN A 55 2.05 5.27 -25.29
CA GLN A 55 0.65 4.99 -25.02
C GLN A 55 0.32 5.45 -23.60
N LEU A 56 -0.69 6.33 -23.47
CA LEU A 56 -1.23 6.71 -22.18
C LEU A 56 -2.11 5.59 -21.63
N ILE A 57 -1.83 5.20 -20.40
CA ILE A 57 -2.56 4.17 -19.67
C ILE A 57 -3.32 4.85 -18.52
N PRO A 58 -4.65 4.72 -18.47
CA PRO A 58 -5.45 5.32 -17.42
C PRO A 58 -5.22 4.62 -16.08
N VAL A 59 -5.03 5.41 -15.03
CA VAL A 59 -5.12 4.98 -13.64
C VAL A 59 -6.55 5.17 -13.20
N LYS A 60 -7.24 4.06 -12.93
CA LYS A 60 -8.64 4.07 -12.51
C LYS A 60 -8.77 4.53 -11.06
N SER A 61 -9.87 5.21 -10.76
CA SER A 61 -10.34 5.48 -9.39
C SER A 61 -11.65 4.75 -9.13
N TYR A 62 -11.85 4.37 -7.88
CA TYR A 62 -13.07 3.75 -7.40
C TYR A 62 -13.50 4.44 -6.11
N THR A 63 -14.68 5.05 -6.13
CA THR A 63 -15.28 5.67 -4.94
C THR A 63 -16.40 4.78 -4.43
N MET A 64 -16.31 4.34 -3.19
CA MET A 64 -17.36 3.57 -2.50
C MET A 64 -17.99 4.44 -1.41
N ILE A 65 -19.32 4.55 -1.41
CA ILE A 65 -20.08 5.34 -0.42
C ILE A 65 -21.16 4.46 0.20
N ASN A 66 -21.26 4.45 1.53
CA ASN A 66 -22.34 3.75 2.23
C ASN A 66 -23.48 4.69 2.66
N LYS A 67 -24.60 4.12 3.12
CA LYS A 67 -25.76 4.90 3.62
C LYS A 67 -25.45 5.88 4.75
N ASN A 68 -24.37 5.65 5.51
CA ASN A 68 -23.96 6.51 6.62
C ASN A 68 -23.03 7.64 6.16
N ARG A 69 -22.83 7.79 4.85
CA ARG A 69 -21.99 8.82 4.22
C ARG A 69 -20.49 8.65 4.52
N ILE A 70 -20.05 7.44 4.84
CA ILE A 70 -18.63 7.10 4.74
C ILE A 70 -18.31 6.94 3.27
N GLU A 71 -17.25 7.60 2.84
CA GLU A 71 -16.76 7.58 1.47
C GLU A 71 -15.29 7.18 1.46
N ILE A 72 -14.92 6.22 0.62
CA ILE A 72 -13.53 5.85 0.38
C ILE A 72 -13.25 5.95 -1.11
N THR A 73 -12.12 6.53 -1.48
CA THR A 73 -11.61 6.48 -2.84
C THR A 73 -10.30 5.72 -2.90
N VAL A 74 -10.23 4.72 -3.78
CA VAL A 74 -9.01 3.96 -4.07
C VAL A 74 -8.61 4.11 -5.54
N ILE A 75 -7.33 4.02 -5.84
CA ILE A 75 -6.80 4.08 -7.21
C ILE A 75 -5.99 2.84 -7.56
N SER A 76 -5.99 2.48 -8.85
CA SER A 76 -5.30 1.29 -9.34
C SER A 76 -3.77 1.39 -9.30
N TRP A 77 -3.21 2.60 -9.17
CA TRP A 77 -1.79 2.77 -8.90
C TRP A 77 -1.47 2.42 -7.45
N GLY A 78 -0.64 1.40 -7.24
CA GLY A 78 -0.20 0.93 -5.93
C GLY A 78 -1.31 0.34 -5.06
N ALA A 79 -2.51 0.11 -5.63
CA ALA A 79 -3.72 -0.20 -4.88
C ALA A 79 -3.91 0.77 -3.69
N THR A 80 -3.90 2.06 -3.99
CA THR A 80 -3.74 3.14 -3.01
C THR A 80 -5.08 3.68 -2.54
N ILE A 81 -5.27 3.83 -1.23
CA ILE A 81 -6.35 4.65 -0.67
C ILE A 81 -5.92 6.12 -0.73
N VAL A 82 -6.65 6.93 -1.50
CA VAL A 82 -6.36 8.35 -1.69
C VAL A 82 -7.26 9.27 -0.87
N SER A 83 -8.40 8.76 -0.39
CA SER A 83 -9.35 9.50 0.43
C SER A 83 -10.19 8.54 1.28
N LEU A 84 -10.46 8.92 2.52
CA LEU A 84 -11.32 8.20 3.45
C LEU A 84 -12.08 9.22 4.31
N LYS A 85 -13.31 9.54 3.92
CA LYS A 85 -14.15 10.53 4.55
C LYS A 85 -15.09 9.90 5.57
N TYR A 86 -15.07 10.46 6.78
CA TYR A 86 -15.94 10.05 7.89
C TYR A 86 -16.75 11.23 8.44
N PRO A 87 -18.05 11.05 8.72
CA PRO A 87 -18.82 12.02 9.48
C PRO A 87 -18.47 11.95 10.98
N ASP A 88 -18.32 13.11 11.60
CA ASP A 88 -18.23 13.23 13.06
C ASP A 88 -19.61 13.12 13.73
N LYS A 89 -19.64 13.22 15.07
CA LYS A 89 -20.87 13.17 15.87
C LYS A 89 -21.87 14.31 15.57
N PHE A 90 -21.44 15.37 14.89
CA PHE A 90 -22.26 16.49 14.44
C PHE A 90 -22.61 16.39 12.94
N GLY A 91 -22.22 15.30 12.29
CA GLY A 91 -22.45 15.05 10.86
C GLY A 91 -21.52 15.82 9.92
N ARG A 92 -20.46 16.46 10.43
CA ARG A 92 -19.43 17.12 9.61
C ARG A 92 -18.48 16.07 9.05
N ILE A 93 -18.24 16.12 7.75
CA ILE A 93 -17.41 15.16 7.05
C ILE A 93 -15.99 15.70 6.97
N ALA A 94 -15.01 14.87 7.33
CA ALA A 94 -13.59 15.14 7.14
C ALA A 94 -12.91 13.93 6.48
N ASP A 95 -11.94 14.19 5.61
CA ASP A 95 -11.06 13.14 5.11
C ASP A 95 -9.98 12.85 6.16
N VAL A 96 -9.91 11.61 6.63
CA VAL A 96 -9.09 11.22 7.77
C VAL A 96 -7.79 10.53 7.36
N VAL A 97 -7.50 10.41 6.06
CA VAL A 97 -6.21 9.88 5.58
C VAL A 97 -5.41 10.94 4.85
N LEU A 98 -4.08 10.89 5.01
CA LEU A 98 -3.19 11.73 4.23
C LEU A 98 -3.06 11.18 2.81
N GLY A 99 -2.98 12.09 1.85
CA GLY A 99 -2.84 11.77 0.43
C GLY A 99 -2.41 12.98 -0.38
N PHE A 100 -2.52 12.83 -1.70
CA PHE A 100 -2.28 13.89 -2.69
C PHE A 100 -3.50 14.04 -3.60
N ASP A 101 -3.67 15.22 -4.18
CA ASP A 101 -4.77 15.51 -5.11
C ASP A 101 -4.48 15.01 -6.54
N ASP A 102 -3.23 14.66 -6.84
CA ASP A 102 -2.77 14.36 -8.19
C ASP A 102 -1.91 13.08 -8.29
N LEU A 103 -1.99 12.42 -9.45
CA LEU A 103 -1.27 11.18 -9.74
C LEU A 103 0.26 11.37 -9.82
N LYS A 104 0.74 12.55 -10.22
CA LYS A 104 2.18 12.83 -10.35
C LYS A 104 2.86 12.80 -8.98
N SER A 105 2.18 13.29 -7.94
CA SER A 105 2.65 13.19 -6.55
C SER A 105 2.74 11.74 -6.07
N TYR A 106 1.74 10.90 -6.37
CA TYR A 106 1.77 9.48 -6.01
C TYR A 106 2.86 8.67 -6.72
N THR A 107 3.12 8.97 -7.99
CA THR A 107 4.11 8.28 -8.83
C THR A 107 5.54 8.77 -8.57
N ASN A 108 5.73 9.94 -7.96
CA ASN A 108 7.05 10.48 -7.67
C ASN A 108 7.62 9.94 -6.33
N PRO A 109 8.68 9.13 -6.35
CA PRO A 109 9.25 8.55 -5.14
C PRO A 109 9.95 9.57 -4.22
N LYS A 110 10.29 10.77 -4.74
CA LYS A 110 10.86 11.85 -3.92
C LYS A 110 9.81 12.60 -3.12
N ILE A 111 8.54 12.56 -3.55
CA ILE A 111 7.42 13.27 -2.92
C ILE A 111 6.63 12.31 -2.03
N ASN A 112 6.25 11.16 -2.57
CA ASN A 112 5.46 10.18 -1.85
C ASN A 112 6.37 9.10 -1.25
N PRO A 113 6.54 8.97 0.08
CA PRO A 113 7.29 7.89 0.73
C PRO A 113 6.43 6.64 1.01
N PHE A 114 5.59 6.22 0.05
CA PHE A 114 4.63 5.10 0.18
C PHE A 114 3.37 5.39 1.02
N ILE A 115 2.90 6.64 1.01
CA ILE A 115 1.64 7.04 1.63
C ILE A 115 0.48 6.37 0.89
N GLY A 116 -0.39 5.73 1.67
CA GLY A 116 -1.70 5.23 1.24
C GLY A 116 -1.67 3.97 0.38
N CYS A 117 -0.51 3.45 -0.02
CA CYS A 117 -0.40 2.34 -0.97
C CYS A 117 -0.12 0.99 -0.30
N VAL A 118 -0.29 -0.09 -1.07
CA VAL A 118 0.09 -1.44 -0.65
C VAL A 118 1.62 -1.56 -0.59
N LEU A 119 2.12 -2.06 0.53
CA LEU A 119 3.54 -2.28 0.80
C LEU A 119 3.88 -3.75 0.57
N GLY A 120 4.75 -4.05 -0.39
CA GLY A 120 5.12 -5.43 -0.73
C GLY A 120 6.14 -5.49 -1.87
N ARG A 121 6.78 -6.62 -2.15
CA ARG A 121 6.45 -7.99 -1.67
C ARG A 121 6.64 -8.24 -0.17
N CYS A 122 7.61 -7.56 0.45
CA CYS A 122 7.78 -7.52 1.90
C CYS A 122 7.76 -6.08 2.43
N ALA A 123 6.75 -5.78 3.25
CA ALA A 123 6.63 -4.56 4.01
C ALA A 123 7.71 -4.51 5.11
N ASN A 124 8.10 -3.29 5.46
CA ASN A 124 9.20 -2.97 6.36
C ASN A 124 10.58 -3.36 5.80
N ARG A 125 11.58 -3.46 6.67
CA ARG A 125 12.99 -3.53 6.30
C ARG A 125 13.52 -4.95 6.34
N ILE A 126 14.39 -5.27 5.39
CA ILE A 126 15.23 -6.47 5.38
C ILE A 126 16.69 -6.04 5.44
N ARG A 127 17.39 -6.54 6.47
CA ARG A 127 18.80 -6.23 6.74
C ARG A 127 19.64 -6.56 5.51
N ASN A 128 20.45 -5.59 5.09
CA ASN A 128 21.33 -5.66 3.90
C ASN A 128 20.61 -6.04 2.59
N GLY A 129 19.27 -6.00 2.56
CA GLY A 129 18.47 -6.56 1.48
C GLY A 129 18.84 -8.00 1.14
N CYS A 130 19.22 -8.81 2.13
CA CYS A 130 19.73 -10.15 1.89
C CYS A 130 18.84 -11.17 2.59
N ILE A 131 18.44 -12.20 1.84
CA ILE A 131 17.63 -13.30 2.34
C ILE A 131 18.24 -14.63 1.94
N VAL A 132 18.00 -15.66 2.75
CA VAL A 132 18.42 -17.04 2.47
C VAL A 132 17.19 -17.93 2.45
N ILE A 133 16.94 -18.59 1.32
CA ILE A 133 15.82 -19.52 1.15
C ILE A 133 16.42 -20.85 0.71
N LYS A 134 16.16 -21.91 1.48
CA LYS A 134 16.66 -23.27 1.19
C LYS A 134 18.17 -23.32 0.91
N GLY A 135 18.95 -22.54 1.66
CA GLY A 135 20.40 -22.46 1.53
C GLY A 135 20.92 -21.61 0.35
N LYS A 136 20.04 -21.07 -0.50
CA LYS A 136 20.42 -20.13 -1.56
C LYS A 136 20.24 -18.69 -1.08
N THR A 137 21.27 -17.87 -1.28
CA THR A 137 21.27 -16.45 -0.97
C THR A 137 20.68 -15.65 -2.12
N TYR A 138 19.79 -14.72 -1.82
CA TYR A 138 19.21 -13.77 -2.76
C TYR A 138 19.50 -12.35 -2.30
N GLN A 139 19.99 -11.52 -3.23
CA GLN A 139 20.21 -10.11 -3.00
C GLN A 139 19.03 -9.32 -3.56
N LEU A 140 18.27 -8.72 -2.66
CA LEU A 140 17.18 -7.81 -2.97
C LEU A 140 17.73 -6.40 -3.23
N THR A 141 16.95 -5.57 -3.92
CA THR A 141 17.27 -4.15 -4.12
C THR A 141 17.48 -3.43 -2.79
N ARG A 142 18.48 -2.54 -2.69
CA ARG A 142 18.71 -1.74 -1.50
C ARG A 142 18.26 -0.30 -1.75
N ASN A 143 17.03 0.02 -1.35
CA ASN A 143 16.41 1.33 -1.56
C ASN A 143 16.40 2.23 -0.31
N ASP A 144 16.67 1.68 0.88
CA ASP A 144 16.78 2.48 2.12
C ASP A 144 18.24 2.89 2.35
N LEU A 145 18.55 4.14 1.96
CA LEU A 145 19.90 4.73 2.00
C LEU A 145 20.99 3.85 1.35
N GLY A 146 20.60 3.02 0.37
CA GLY A 146 21.49 2.07 -0.30
C GLY A 146 21.95 0.88 0.56
N LYS A 147 21.46 0.75 1.81
CA LYS A 147 21.91 -0.25 2.77
C LYS A 147 20.88 -1.37 2.98
N HIS A 148 19.61 -1.02 3.16
CA HIS A 148 18.56 -2.00 3.47
C HIS A 148 17.52 -2.04 2.37
N HIS A 149 16.79 -3.15 2.31
CA HIS A 149 15.62 -3.28 1.47
C HIS A 149 14.41 -2.83 2.28
N LEU A 150 13.55 -1.98 1.73
CA LEU A 150 12.38 -1.41 2.40
C LEU A 150 11.17 -1.49 1.48
N HIS A 151 10.05 -1.98 2.02
CA HIS A 151 8.73 -1.97 1.36
C HIS A 151 8.70 -2.55 -0.04
N GLY A 152 9.44 -3.64 -0.25
CA GLY A 152 9.52 -4.33 -1.52
C GLY A 152 10.48 -3.74 -2.55
N GLY A 153 11.21 -2.67 -2.22
CA GLY A 153 12.28 -2.15 -3.05
C GLY A 153 11.91 -0.87 -3.80
N THR A 154 12.66 -0.54 -4.85
CA THR A 154 12.53 0.73 -5.56
C THR A 154 11.22 0.81 -6.35
N LYS A 155 10.84 -0.30 -6.97
CA LYS A 155 9.60 -0.50 -7.72
C LYS A 155 8.69 -1.53 -7.02
N GLY A 156 8.65 -1.49 -5.69
CA GLY A 156 7.74 -2.33 -4.90
C GLY A 156 6.26 -2.10 -5.26
N PHE A 157 5.37 -2.90 -4.67
CA PHE A 157 3.95 -3.00 -5.02
C PHE A 157 3.20 -1.68 -5.08
N GLY A 158 3.55 -0.73 -4.20
CA GLY A 158 3.00 0.61 -4.15
C GLY A 158 3.39 1.53 -5.32
N ARG A 159 4.25 1.08 -6.23
CA ARG A 159 4.76 1.80 -7.41
C ARG A 159 4.40 1.12 -8.73
N ARG A 160 3.38 0.28 -8.70
CA ARG A 160 2.95 -0.52 -9.84
C ARG A 160 1.52 -0.17 -10.19
N LEU A 161 1.19 -0.28 -11.47
CA LEU A 161 -0.20 -0.24 -11.90
C LEU A 161 -0.81 -1.62 -11.67
N TRP A 162 -1.88 -1.70 -10.90
CA TRP A 162 -2.62 -2.93 -10.67
C TRP A 162 -3.74 -3.06 -11.69
N ASP A 163 -3.98 -4.28 -12.17
CA ASP A 163 -5.23 -4.56 -12.86
C ASP A 163 -6.39 -4.45 -11.87
N SER A 164 -7.52 -3.89 -12.30
CA SER A 164 -8.61 -3.54 -11.39
C SER A 164 -9.99 -3.62 -12.02
N HIS A 165 -10.92 -4.13 -11.22
CA HIS A 165 -12.33 -4.28 -11.58
C HIS A 165 -13.21 -4.28 -10.32
N ILE A 166 -14.51 -4.09 -10.53
CA ILE A 166 -15.54 -4.24 -9.50
C ILE A 166 -16.03 -5.69 -9.51
N ASP A 167 -16.08 -6.32 -8.34
CA ASP A 167 -16.58 -7.68 -8.13
C ASP A 167 -17.56 -7.68 -6.95
N GLY A 168 -18.86 -7.73 -7.28
CA GLY A 168 -19.93 -7.52 -6.31
C GLY A 168 -19.77 -6.18 -5.59
N CYS A 169 -19.82 -6.20 -4.25
CA CYS A 169 -19.64 -5.01 -3.40
C CYS A 169 -18.17 -4.73 -3.05
N SER A 170 -17.24 -5.06 -3.95
CA SER A 170 -15.82 -4.86 -3.69
C SER A 170 -15.10 -4.35 -4.93
N VAL A 171 -14.03 -3.62 -4.68
CA VAL A 171 -13.02 -3.29 -5.69
C VAL A 171 -11.88 -4.28 -5.53
N VAL A 172 -11.61 -5.04 -6.58
CA VAL A 172 -10.54 -6.05 -6.60
C VAL A 172 -9.41 -5.53 -7.48
N MET A 173 -8.20 -5.60 -6.94
CA MET A 173 -6.99 -5.22 -7.62
C MET A 173 -6.00 -6.38 -7.62
N THR A 174 -5.40 -6.68 -8.76
CA THR A 174 -4.41 -7.76 -8.91
C THR A 174 -3.10 -7.27 -9.51
N TYR A 175 -2.00 -7.79 -8.98
CA TYR A 175 -0.66 -7.54 -9.50
C TYR A 175 0.15 -8.83 -9.53
N LEU A 176 0.76 -9.11 -10.68
CA LEU A 176 1.71 -10.20 -10.85
C LEU A 176 3.12 -9.65 -10.73
N SER A 177 3.76 -9.95 -9.61
CA SER A 177 5.19 -9.73 -9.41
C SER A 177 5.93 -10.89 -10.06
N GLU A 178 6.68 -10.66 -11.13
CA GLU A 178 7.40 -11.73 -11.83
C GLU A 178 8.53 -12.33 -10.98
N ASP A 179 9.03 -13.49 -11.39
CA ASP A 179 10.25 -14.06 -10.81
C ASP A 179 11.43 -13.10 -11.01
N GLY A 180 12.22 -12.90 -9.96
CA GLY A 180 13.34 -11.97 -9.95
C GLY A 180 12.98 -10.50 -9.75
N GLU A 181 11.70 -10.13 -9.69
CA GLU A 181 11.31 -8.74 -9.43
C GLU A 181 11.91 -8.27 -8.10
N GLU A 182 12.65 -7.15 -8.12
CA GLU A 182 13.35 -6.57 -6.97
C GLU A 182 14.31 -7.55 -6.24
N GLY A 183 14.70 -8.65 -6.92
CA GLY A 183 15.59 -9.70 -6.45
C GLY A 183 14.90 -10.88 -5.75
N TYR A 184 13.55 -10.89 -5.66
CA TYR A 184 12.81 -11.97 -5.02
C TYR A 184 12.66 -13.19 -5.94
N PRO A 185 12.83 -14.43 -5.44
CA PRO A 185 12.54 -15.63 -6.23
C PRO A 185 11.04 -15.89 -6.34
N GLY A 186 10.64 -16.56 -7.42
CA GLY A 186 9.27 -16.98 -7.71
C GLY A 186 8.37 -15.83 -8.10
N ALA A 187 7.47 -16.09 -9.05
CA ALA A 187 6.39 -15.15 -9.34
C ALA A 187 5.39 -15.16 -8.17
N VAL A 188 4.79 -14.00 -7.88
CA VAL A 188 3.75 -13.83 -6.87
C VAL A 188 2.57 -13.08 -7.48
N LEU A 189 1.44 -13.77 -7.58
CA LEU A 189 0.16 -13.15 -7.87
C LEU A 189 -0.43 -12.64 -6.56
N SER A 190 -0.56 -11.33 -6.43
CA SER A 190 -1.17 -10.65 -5.28
C SER A 190 -2.54 -10.12 -5.65
N THR A 191 -3.49 -10.23 -4.73
CA THR A 191 -4.85 -9.70 -4.86
C THR A 191 -5.18 -8.89 -3.63
N VAL A 192 -5.65 -7.66 -3.82
CA VAL A 192 -6.19 -6.79 -2.77
C VAL A 192 -7.65 -6.53 -3.07
N ARG A 193 -8.51 -6.75 -2.07
CA ARG A 193 -9.95 -6.52 -2.14
C ARG A 193 -10.31 -5.44 -1.13
N PHE A 194 -10.80 -4.31 -1.63
CA PHE A 194 -11.37 -3.25 -0.81
C PHE A 194 -12.89 -3.40 -0.77
N LYS A 195 -13.46 -3.33 0.42
CA LYS A 195 -14.91 -3.38 0.62
C LYS A 195 -15.31 -2.41 1.72
N LEU A 196 -16.21 -1.49 1.37
CA LEU A 196 -16.94 -0.71 2.36
C LEU A 196 -18.22 -1.46 2.72
N THR A 197 -18.50 -1.59 4.01
CA THR A 197 -19.69 -2.27 4.51
C THR A 197 -20.79 -1.28 4.93
N PRO A 198 -22.06 -1.70 4.96
CA PRO A 198 -23.16 -0.88 5.48
C PRO A 198 -23.06 -0.50 6.96
N ASP A 199 -22.23 -1.20 7.74
CA ASP A 199 -21.99 -0.98 9.17
C ASP A 199 -20.63 -0.31 9.43
N ASP A 200 -20.22 0.57 8.51
CA ASP A 200 -19.11 1.51 8.69
C ASP A 200 -17.71 0.88 8.80
N ARG A 201 -17.54 -0.34 8.25
CA ARG A 201 -16.23 -1.01 8.19
C ARG A 201 -15.63 -0.94 6.80
N LEU A 202 -14.37 -0.55 6.73
CA LEU A 202 -13.50 -0.77 5.60
C LEU A 202 -12.74 -2.10 5.79
N GLU A 203 -13.02 -3.07 4.92
CA GLU A 203 -12.33 -4.34 4.86
C GLU A 203 -11.26 -4.28 3.75
N ILE A 204 -10.00 -4.61 4.08
CA ILE A 204 -8.90 -4.77 3.13
C ILE A 204 -8.45 -6.23 3.18
N GLY A 205 -8.91 -7.02 2.22
CA GLY A 205 -8.52 -8.43 2.10
C GLY A 205 -7.29 -8.57 1.19
N ILE A 206 -6.22 -9.17 1.69
CA ILE A 206 -4.98 -9.38 0.92
C ILE A 206 -4.72 -10.87 0.77
N ARG A 207 -4.49 -11.33 -0.45
CA ARG A 207 -4.11 -12.71 -0.78
C ARG A 207 -2.91 -12.72 -1.70
N ALA A 208 -2.06 -13.74 -1.54
CA ALA A 208 -0.93 -13.97 -2.42
C ALA A 208 -0.75 -15.46 -2.69
N THR A 209 -0.41 -15.80 -3.93
CA THR A 209 -0.02 -17.16 -4.36
C THR A 209 1.29 -17.08 -5.12
N THR A 210 2.15 -18.09 -4.97
CA THR A 210 3.49 -18.07 -5.54
C THR A 210 3.83 -19.36 -6.28
N THR A 211 4.71 -19.25 -7.28
CA THR A 211 5.21 -20.39 -8.06
C THR A 211 6.36 -21.13 -7.37
N GLU A 212 7.07 -20.47 -6.45
CA GLU A 212 8.24 -21.04 -5.76
C GLU A 212 8.29 -20.59 -4.29
N SER A 213 9.22 -21.15 -3.50
CA SER A 213 9.44 -20.69 -2.13
C SER A 213 9.98 -19.25 -2.13
N THR A 214 9.22 -18.33 -1.55
CA THR A 214 9.59 -16.91 -1.43
C THR A 214 9.10 -16.34 -0.10
N ILE A 215 9.50 -15.11 0.23
CA ILE A 215 8.98 -14.39 1.39
C ILE A 215 7.90 -13.40 0.96
N VAL A 216 6.81 -13.36 1.72
CA VAL A 216 5.66 -12.46 1.49
C VAL A 216 5.23 -11.88 2.82
N ASN A 217 5.17 -10.55 2.90
CA ASN A 217 4.63 -9.81 4.03
C ASN A 217 3.99 -8.54 3.47
N ILE A 218 2.69 -8.54 3.23
CA ILE A 218 2.02 -7.43 2.55
C ILE A 218 1.22 -6.63 3.58
N SER A 219 1.35 -5.30 3.54
CA SER A 219 0.63 -4.38 4.43
C SER A 219 0.07 -3.20 3.64
N HIS A 220 -0.64 -2.29 4.33
CA HIS A 220 -1.20 -1.08 3.75
C HIS A 220 -0.63 0.18 4.44
N GLY A 221 -0.16 1.15 3.66
CA GLY A 221 0.59 2.32 4.12
C GLY A 221 -0.24 3.57 4.42
N SER A 222 -1.51 3.43 4.81
CA SER A 222 -2.35 4.60 5.16
C SER A 222 -1.84 5.31 6.41
N LEU A 223 -1.81 6.64 6.34
CA LEU A 223 -1.53 7.52 7.48
C LEU A 223 -2.82 8.24 7.86
N PHE A 224 -3.16 8.23 9.15
CA PHE A 224 -4.45 8.73 9.63
C PHE A 224 -4.31 9.99 10.48
N ASN A 225 -5.28 10.89 10.33
CA ASN A 225 -5.60 11.95 11.27
C ASN A 225 -7.13 12.03 11.38
N LEU A 226 -7.70 11.49 12.47
CA LEU A 226 -9.15 11.40 12.69
C LEU A 226 -9.81 12.77 12.90
N ALA A 227 -9.02 13.83 13.12
CA ALA A 227 -9.52 15.20 13.15
C ALA A 227 -9.69 15.81 11.74
N GLY A 228 -9.23 15.11 10.70
CA GLY A 228 -9.06 15.61 9.35
C GLY A 228 -7.57 15.68 8.98
N HIS A 229 -7.20 15.26 7.77
CA HIS A 229 -5.80 15.28 7.31
C HIS A 229 -5.18 16.68 7.31
N ASP A 230 -6.01 17.72 7.17
CA ASP A 230 -5.66 19.13 7.16
C ASP A 230 -5.73 19.81 8.53
N ALA A 231 -6.20 19.10 9.57
CA ALA A 231 -6.36 19.65 10.93
C ALA A 231 -5.02 20.01 11.61
N GLY A 232 -3.91 19.51 11.07
CA GLY A 232 -2.56 19.82 11.50
C GLY A 232 -2.10 19.09 12.76
N GLU A 233 -0.85 19.35 13.14
CA GLU A 233 -0.14 18.64 14.22
C GLU A 233 -0.83 18.79 15.58
N LYS A 234 -1.33 19.98 15.91
CA LYS A 234 -1.97 20.24 17.21
C LYS A 234 -3.18 19.34 17.46
N GLU A 235 -3.97 19.05 16.42
CA GLU A 235 -5.12 18.14 16.54
C GLU A 235 -4.67 16.67 16.48
N LEU A 236 -3.64 16.36 15.70
CA LEU A 236 -3.02 15.02 15.69
C LEU A 236 -2.55 14.61 17.10
N MET A 237 -1.90 15.52 17.82
CA MET A 237 -1.37 15.26 19.17
C MET A 237 -2.44 14.94 20.22
N LYS A 238 -3.70 15.36 19.99
CA LYS A 238 -4.85 15.06 20.85
C LYS A 238 -5.44 13.66 20.63
N HIS A 239 -4.93 12.90 19.67
CA HIS A 239 -5.39 11.52 19.46
C HIS A 239 -5.11 10.66 20.68
N LYS A 240 -6.06 9.80 21.03
CA LYS A 240 -5.82 8.74 22.02
C LYS A 240 -5.43 7.47 21.30
N ILE A 241 -4.27 6.93 21.64
CA ILE A 241 -3.77 5.68 21.08
C ILE A 241 -3.78 4.60 22.15
N SER A 242 -4.10 3.37 21.72
CA SER A 242 -3.90 2.18 22.52
C SER A 242 -3.53 1.01 21.62
N LEU A 243 -2.57 0.20 22.06
CA LEU A 243 -2.13 -1.00 21.38
C LEU A 243 -2.29 -2.19 22.33
N ASN A 244 -3.02 -3.20 21.89
CA ASN A 244 -3.16 -4.45 22.63
C ASN A 244 -1.96 -5.37 22.39
N CYS A 245 -0.79 -4.97 22.90
CA CYS A 245 0.44 -5.73 22.83
C CYS A 245 1.19 -5.68 24.17
N ASP A 246 1.78 -6.80 24.57
CA ASP A 246 2.61 -6.90 25.78
C ASP A 246 4.11 -6.79 25.49
N ARG A 247 4.48 -6.84 24.20
CA ARG A 247 5.86 -6.86 23.71
C ARG A 247 6.05 -6.04 22.44
N TRP A 248 7.30 -5.69 22.15
CA TRP A 248 7.69 -4.98 20.94
C TRP A 248 9.06 -5.42 20.39
N THR A 249 9.28 -5.17 19.11
CA THR A 249 10.54 -5.43 18.41
C THR A 249 11.49 -4.23 18.57
N PHE A 250 12.59 -4.43 19.29
CA PHE A 250 13.52 -3.35 19.58
C PHE A 250 14.52 -3.14 18.42
N ALA A 251 14.57 -1.92 17.89
CA ALA A 251 15.63 -1.44 17.00
C ALA A 251 16.53 -0.45 17.75
N ASP A 252 17.84 -0.50 17.50
CA ASP A 252 18.75 0.53 18.02
C ASP A 252 18.62 1.82 17.19
N TYR A 253 18.85 2.98 17.79
CA TYR A 253 18.50 4.26 17.14
C TYR A 253 19.44 4.64 16.00
N THR A 254 20.55 3.92 15.84
CA THR A 254 21.53 4.16 14.78
C THR A 254 21.12 3.46 13.49
N ASP A 255 20.47 2.30 13.59
CA ASP A 255 20.03 1.48 12.47
C ASP A 255 18.55 1.06 12.66
N PRO A 256 17.63 1.43 11.74
CA PRO A 256 16.19 1.12 11.87
C PRO A 256 15.85 -0.39 11.77
N ILE A 257 16.84 -1.27 11.65
CA ILE A 257 16.62 -2.72 11.67
C ILE A 257 16.45 -3.24 13.11
N PRO A 258 15.44 -4.08 13.38
CA PRO A 258 15.34 -4.78 14.65
C PRO A 258 16.61 -5.53 15.03
N THR A 259 16.98 -5.42 16.30
CA THR A 259 18.12 -6.15 16.90
C THR A 259 17.85 -7.65 17.04
N GLY A 260 16.60 -8.09 16.86
CA GLY A 260 16.11 -9.42 17.24
C GLY A 260 15.58 -9.49 18.66
N GLY A 261 15.80 -8.46 19.48
CA GLY A 261 15.28 -8.38 20.84
C GLY A 261 13.77 -8.10 20.87
N ILE A 262 13.01 -8.99 21.53
CA ILE A 262 11.58 -8.80 21.82
C ILE A 262 11.42 -8.46 23.30
N ARG A 263 11.18 -7.18 23.62
CA ARG A 263 11.11 -6.71 25.02
C ARG A 263 9.67 -6.54 25.47
N GLY A 264 9.43 -6.66 26.78
CA GLY A 264 8.12 -6.33 27.36
C GLY A 264 7.88 -4.82 27.36
N VAL A 265 6.62 -4.41 27.21
CA VAL A 265 6.24 -2.99 27.23
C VAL A 265 6.04 -2.45 28.64
N GLY A 266 5.78 -3.32 29.62
CA GLY A 266 5.46 -2.94 31.01
C GLY A 266 6.51 -2.02 31.63
N GLY A 267 6.07 -0.88 32.14
CA GLY A 267 6.95 0.13 32.77
C GLY A 267 7.81 0.93 31.80
N THR A 268 7.61 0.79 30.48
CA THR A 268 8.33 1.54 29.44
C THR A 268 7.47 2.64 28.82
N VAL A 269 8.09 3.54 28.05
CA VAL A 269 7.37 4.56 27.25
C VAL A 269 6.46 3.98 26.17
N MET A 270 6.58 2.67 25.93
CA MET A 270 5.83 1.93 24.91
C MET A 270 4.67 1.14 25.48
N ASP A 271 4.43 1.25 26.78
CA ASP A 271 3.23 0.69 27.39
C ASP A 271 2.01 1.49 26.92
N LEU A 272 1.45 1.10 25.78
CA LEU A 272 0.26 1.68 25.16
C LEU A 272 -0.99 0.81 25.39
N ARG A 273 -0.92 -0.17 26.29
CA ARG A 273 -2.06 -1.05 26.64
C ARG A 273 -3.21 -0.29 27.29
N ILE A 274 -2.89 0.84 27.93
CA ILE A 274 -3.87 1.78 28.46
C ILE A 274 -3.93 2.98 27.51
N PRO A 275 -5.11 3.43 27.07
CA PRO A 275 -5.25 4.58 26.19
C PRO A 275 -4.54 5.83 26.73
N LYS A 276 -3.69 6.43 25.90
CA LYS A 276 -2.92 7.65 26.21
C LYS A 276 -3.03 8.65 25.08
N PHE A 277 -2.95 9.94 25.41
CA PHE A 277 -2.82 10.97 24.39
C PHE A 277 -1.48 10.84 23.68
N LEU A 278 -1.48 11.03 22.37
CA LEU A 278 -0.30 10.92 21.53
C LEU A 278 0.79 11.88 21.99
N GLU A 279 0.44 13.12 22.37
CA GLU A 279 1.36 14.11 22.94
C GLU A 279 2.19 13.54 24.09
N SER A 280 1.51 12.88 25.05
CA SER A 280 2.12 12.36 26.28
C SER A 280 3.07 11.18 26.04
N CYS A 281 2.94 10.53 24.87
CA CYS A 281 3.78 9.44 24.43
C CYS A 281 4.97 9.96 23.63
N ILE A 282 4.74 10.84 22.65
CA ILE A 282 5.77 11.34 21.73
C ILE A 282 6.84 12.16 22.46
N GLU A 283 6.47 13.00 23.43
CA GLU A 283 7.45 13.81 24.18
C GLU A 283 8.49 12.98 24.94
N LYS A 284 8.12 11.74 25.32
CA LYS A 284 8.99 10.81 26.08
C LYS A 284 9.86 9.97 25.19
N VAL A 285 9.68 10.10 23.88
CA VAL A 285 10.32 9.34 22.84
C VAL A 285 11.30 10.28 22.15
N SER A 286 12.59 9.93 22.12
CA SER A 286 13.61 10.78 21.48
C SER A 286 13.18 11.14 20.05
N PRO A 287 13.43 12.37 19.53
CA PRO A 287 13.06 12.73 18.17
C PRO A 287 13.61 11.76 17.10
N ILE A 288 14.77 11.15 17.34
CA ILE A 288 15.37 10.12 16.48
C ILE A 288 14.50 8.84 16.45
N PHE A 289 13.81 8.56 17.55
CA PHE A 289 12.91 7.43 17.73
C PHE A 289 11.58 7.65 16.99
N ALA A 290 10.98 8.84 17.10
CA ALA A 290 9.67 9.13 16.49
C ALA A 290 9.67 8.99 14.95
N TYR A 291 10.73 9.47 14.27
CA TYR A 291 10.85 9.38 12.81
C TYR A 291 11.16 7.96 12.29
N ARG A 292 11.69 7.05 13.12
CA ARG A 292 12.14 5.71 12.70
C ARG A 292 11.22 4.58 13.16
N VAL A 293 10.32 4.84 14.11
CA VAL A 293 9.44 3.86 14.77
C VAL A 293 8.00 3.89 14.25
N ALA A 294 7.67 4.84 13.36
CA ALA A 294 6.36 4.89 12.68
C ALA A 294 6.06 3.67 11.77
N GLN A 295 6.96 2.68 11.70
CA GLN A 295 6.76 1.40 11.03
C GLN A 295 7.22 0.27 11.95
N ILE A 296 6.57 0.08 13.09
CA ILE A 296 6.67 -1.18 13.83
C ILE A 296 5.55 -2.09 13.34
N ASN A 297 5.92 -3.18 12.66
CA ASN A 297 5.01 -4.31 12.54
C ASN A 297 4.88 -4.92 13.93
N MET A 298 3.68 -4.84 14.52
CA MET A 298 3.32 -5.71 15.63
C MET A 298 3.13 -7.10 15.04
N ILE A 299 4.02 -8.03 15.38
CA ILE A 299 3.89 -9.46 15.10
C ILE A 299 3.12 -10.07 16.27
#